data_AF-A0A1L7CZV2-F1
#
_entry.id   AF-A0A1L7CZV2-F1
#
_cell.length_a   1.000
_cell.length_b   1.000
_cell.length_c   1.000
_cell.angle_alpha   90.00
_cell.angle_beta   90.00
_cell.angle_gamma   90.00
#
_symmetry.space_group_name_H-M   'P 1'
#
loop_
_entity.id
_entity.type
_entity.pdbx_description
1 polymer ?
#
loop_
_entity_poly.entity_id
_entity_poly.type
_entity_poly.pdbx_seq_one_letter_code
_entity_poly.pdbx_strand_id
1 'polypeptide(L)'
;MEPRRDPAAGPGPAAGEPGGAADPGAAAPALAGDTGGVDPALAWRMLRFERRWVTSRRTAALGPAAREEAVRAEFGMAPLRYHQLLNRLISSPGAEAADPVTVHRLQRLRDGAG
;
A
#
# COMPACT_ATOMS: atom_id res chain seq x y z
N MET A 1 20.69 34.07 -7.83
CA MET A 1 19.34 34.67 -7.76
C MET A 1 18.42 33.75 -8.56
N GLU A 2 17.47 33.12 -7.89
CA GLU A 2 16.58 32.06 -8.43
C GLU A 2 15.57 32.61 -9.47
N PRO A 3 14.76 31.75 -10.14
CA PRO A 3 13.66 31.06 -9.46
C PRO A 3 13.65 29.54 -9.69
N ARG A 4 13.48 28.78 -8.60
CA ARG A 4 12.93 27.43 -8.58
C ARG A 4 11.62 27.39 -9.36
N ARG A 5 11.55 26.51 -10.36
CA ARG A 5 10.28 26.10 -10.95
C ARG A 5 9.83 24.79 -10.31
N ASP A 6 8.93 24.93 -9.36
CA ASP A 6 7.92 23.93 -9.02
C ASP A 6 7.05 23.67 -10.27
N PRO A 7 7.02 22.46 -10.83
CA PRO A 7 5.96 22.11 -11.76
C PRO A 7 4.74 21.65 -10.96
N ALA A 8 3.81 22.59 -10.82
CA ALA A 8 2.37 22.42 -10.79
C ALA A 8 1.83 21.00 -10.51
N ALA A 9 1.17 20.89 -9.35
CA ALA A 9 0.10 19.95 -9.11
C ALA A 9 -0.92 20.01 -10.25
N GLY A 10 -0.83 19.06 -11.18
CA GLY A 10 -1.90 18.79 -12.14
C GLY A 10 -3.14 18.29 -11.41
N PRO A 11 -4.35 18.52 -11.95
CA PRO A 11 -5.58 18.05 -11.33
C PRO A 11 -5.49 16.54 -11.15
N GLY A 12 -5.54 16.07 -9.90
CA GLY A 12 -5.58 14.66 -9.59
C GLY A 12 -6.74 14.01 -10.36
N PRO A 13 -6.56 12.80 -10.92
CA PRO A 13 -7.65 12.14 -11.62
C PRO A 13 -8.81 11.99 -10.64
N ALA A 14 -9.93 12.61 -11.01
CA ALA A 14 -11.20 12.51 -10.34
C ALA A 14 -11.52 11.05 -10.03
N ALA A 15 -12.00 10.83 -8.81
CA ALA A 15 -12.57 9.57 -8.38
C ALA A 15 -13.63 9.07 -9.37
N GLY A 16 -13.59 7.76 -9.63
CA GLY A 16 -14.55 6.99 -10.41
C GLY A 16 -13.98 5.57 -10.55
N GLU A 17 -14.33 4.60 -9.71
CA GLU A 17 -15.63 4.33 -9.11
C GLU A 17 -15.55 3.76 -7.67
N PRO A 18 -16.43 4.19 -6.75
CA PRO A 18 -16.74 3.47 -5.52
C PRO A 18 -17.75 2.35 -5.82
N GLY A 19 -17.35 1.09 -5.76
CA GLY A 19 -18.27 0.02 -6.13
C GLY A 19 -17.67 -1.37 -6.16
N GLY A 20 -17.26 -1.86 -5.01
CA GLY A 20 -16.87 -3.25 -4.83
C GLY A 20 -16.68 -3.51 -3.36
N ALA A 21 -17.81 -3.53 -2.65
CA ALA A 21 -18.00 -3.96 -1.27
C ALA A 21 -16.74 -3.88 -0.41
N ALA A 22 -16.77 -2.97 0.58
CA ALA A 22 -16.35 -3.43 1.90
C ALA A 22 -17.05 -4.79 2.07
N ASP A 23 -16.26 -5.85 1.96
CA ASP A 23 -16.66 -7.15 2.41
C ASP A 23 -16.33 -7.11 3.91
N PRO A 24 -17.30 -6.81 4.79
CA PRO A 24 -17.08 -6.93 6.22
C PRO A 24 -17.03 -8.40 6.68
N GLY A 25 -16.93 -9.39 5.78
CA GLY A 25 -17.27 -10.79 6.04
C GLY A 25 -16.19 -11.83 5.73
N ALA A 26 -15.15 -11.55 4.97
CA ALA A 26 -13.95 -12.36 4.94
C ALA A 26 -13.12 -11.89 6.13
N ALA A 27 -13.50 -12.39 7.32
CA ALA A 27 -12.69 -12.36 8.52
C ALA A 27 -11.23 -12.38 8.07
N ALA A 28 -10.45 -11.38 8.50
CA ALA A 28 -9.00 -11.43 8.36
C ALA A 28 -8.64 -12.89 8.64
N PRO A 29 -7.97 -13.63 7.73
CA PRO A 29 -7.35 -14.87 8.19
C PRO A 29 -6.55 -14.37 9.37
N ALA A 30 -6.99 -14.70 10.59
CA ALA A 30 -6.45 -14.10 11.79
C ALA A 30 -4.96 -14.28 11.60
N LEU A 31 -4.22 -13.19 11.37
CA LEU A 31 -2.85 -13.27 10.91
C LEU A 31 -2.14 -13.97 12.07
N ALA A 32 -2.06 -15.29 11.97
CA ALA A 32 -1.74 -16.16 13.09
C ALA A 32 -0.23 -16.20 13.11
N GLY A 33 0.36 -15.09 13.56
CA GLY A 33 1.78 -14.86 13.46
C GLY A 33 2.14 -13.42 13.82
N ASP A 34 3.42 -13.20 14.07
CA ASP A 34 3.95 -11.87 14.28
C ASP A 34 3.75 -11.01 13.02
N THR A 35 3.14 -9.84 13.18
CA THR A 35 2.93 -8.83 12.15
C THR A 35 3.87 -7.63 12.32
N GLY A 36 4.94 -7.77 13.12
CA GLY A 36 5.93 -6.72 13.33
C GLY A 36 5.38 -5.51 14.09
N GLY A 37 4.40 -5.75 14.97
CA GLY A 37 3.71 -4.72 15.74
C GLY A 37 2.66 -3.92 14.95
N VAL A 38 2.24 -4.39 13.77
CA VAL A 38 1.10 -3.83 13.03
C VAL A 38 -0.18 -4.57 13.43
N ASP A 39 -1.24 -3.85 13.76
CA ASP A 39 -2.56 -4.46 14.02
C ASP A 39 -2.96 -5.42 12.88
N PRO A 40 -3.43 -6.64 13.16
CA PRO A 40 -3.72 -7.65 12.13
C PRO A 40 -4.79 -7.21 11.13
N ALA A 41 -5.83 -6.48 11.56
CA ALA A 41 -6.84 -5.99 10.65
C ALA A 41 -6.27 -4.92 9.71
N LEU A 42 -5.43 -4.02 10.23
CA LEU A 42 -4.69 -3.05 9.43
C LEU A 42 -3.71 -3.73 8.47
N ALA A 43 -2.94 -4.71 8.95
CA ALA A 43 -1.97 -5.46 8.16
C ALA A 43 -2.62 -6.12 6.94
N TRP A 44 -3.76 -6.79 7.14
CA TRP A 44 -4.54 -7.38 6.05
C TRP A 44 -4.98 -6.33 5.02
N ARG A 45 -5.49 -5.18 5.47
CA ARG A 45 -5.90 -4.08 4.58
C ARG A 45 -4.72 -3.52 3.78
N MET A 46 -3.56 -3.34 4.41
CA MET A 46 -2.33 -2.89 3.75
C MET A 46 -1.91 -3.88 2.65
N LEU A 47 -1.84 -5.18 2.95
CA LEU A 47 -1.47 -6.20 1.97
C LEU A 47 -2.45 -6.28 0.79
N ARG A 48 -3.76 -6.19 1.05
CA ARG A 48 -4.77 -6.14 -0.03
C ARG A 48 -4.62 -4.91 -0.91
N PHE A 49 -4.38 -3.73 -0.32
CA PHE A 49 -4.15 -2.50 -1.06
C PHE A 49 -2.92 -2.63 -1.95
N GLU A 50 -1.81 -3.11 -1.39
CA GLU A 50 -0.55 -3.30 -2.12
C GLU A 50 -0.70 -4.27 -3.28
N ARG A 51 -1.36 -5.41 -3.05
CA ARG A 51 -1.64 -6.41 -4.10
C ARG A 51 -2.42 -5.79 -5.26
N ARG A 52 -3.45 -5.00 -4.97
CA ARG A 52 -4.22 -4.26 -5.98
C ARG A 52 -3.34 -3.27 -6.74
N TRP A 53 -2.47 -2.55 -6.01
CA TRP A 53 -1.58 -1.55 -6.58
C TRP A 53 -0.55 -2.13 -7.54
N VAL A 54 0.11 -3.24 -7.18
CA VAL A 54 1.18 -3.86 -7.98
C VAL A 54 0.69 -4.75 -9.12
N THR A 55 -0.58 -5.19 -9.05
CA THR A 55 -1.17 -6.09 -10.06
C THR A 55 -1.89 -5.32 -11.16
N SER A 56 -2.47 -4.16 -10.85
CA SER A 56 -3.19 -3.36 -11.84
C SER A 56 -2.23 -2.62 -12.77
N ARG A 57 -2.34 -2.87 -14.08
CA ARG A 57 -1.58 -2.13 -15.11
C ARG A 57 -1.86 -0.63 -15.07
N ARG A 58 -3.07 -0.24 -14.69
CA ARG A 58 -3.47 1.18 -14.63
C ARG A 58 -2.70 1.90 -13.54
N THR A 59 -2.59 1.31 -12.35
CA THR A 59 -1.85 1.89 -11.21
C THR A 59 -0.34 1.82 -11.41
N ALA A 60 0.16 0.83 -12.16
CA ALA A 60 1.58 0.79 -12.54
C ALA A 60 2.02 2.00 -13.39
N ALA A 61 1.13 2.56 -14.22
CA ALA A 61 1.43 3.73 -15.06
C ALA A 61 1.31 5.08 -14.32
N LEU A 62 0.68 5.11 -13.14
CA LEU A 62 0.34 6.33 -12.39
C LEU A 62 1.50 6.86 -11.51
N GLY A 63 2.58 6.09 -11.36
CA GLY A 63 3.75 6.50 -10.59
C GLY A 63 3.54 6.55 -9.07
N PRO A 64 4.59 6.94 -8.30
CA PRO A 64 4.57 6.90 -6.83
C PRO A 64 3.61 7.91 -6.20
N ALA A 65 3.50 9.13 -6.74
CA ALA A 65 2.66 10.19 -6.16
C ALA A 65 1.17 9.81 -6.11
N ALA A 66 0.66 9.12 -7.13
CA ALA A 66 -0.71 8.62 -7.14
C ALA A 66 -0.95 7.55 -6.07
N ARG A 67 0.07 6.74 -5.76
CA ARG A 67 0.01 5.76 -4.67
C ARG A 67 -0.10 6.45 -3.34
N GLU A 68 0.71 7.46 -3.12
CA GLU A 68 0.73 8.23 -1.88
C GLU A 68 -0.62 8.92 -1.63
N GLU A 69 -1.26 9.46 -2.67
CA GLU A 69 -2.61 10.02 -2.54
C GLU A 69 -3.65 8.94 -2.22
N ALA A 70 -3.63 7.81 -2.92
CA ALA A 70 -4.53 6.70 -2.63
C ALA A 70 -4.34 6.14 -1.21
N VAL A 71 -3.09 6.12 -0.71
CA VAL A 71 -2.76 5.75 0.67
C VAL A 71 -3.39 6.74 1.65
N ARG A 72 -3.26 8.04 1.41
CA ARG A 72 -3.90 9.08 2.25
C ARG A 72 -5.41 8.91 2.27
N ALA A 73 -6.03 8.68 1.11
CA ALA A 73 -7.47 8.52 0.98
C ALA A 73 -8.02 7.26 1.68
N GLU A 74 -7.34 6.11 1.54
CA GLU A 74 -7.82 4.81 2.06
C GLU A 74 -7.53 4.60 3.55
N PHE A 75 -6.36 5.09 4.03
CA PHE A 75 -5.88 4.82 5.38
C PHE A 75 -5.90 6.04 6.30
N GLY A 76 -6.06 7.26 5.77
CA GLY A 76 -5.99 8.49 6.56
C GLY A 76 -4.61 8.72 7.19
N MET A 77 -3.55 8.11 6.63
CA MET A 77 -2.19 8.16 7.18
C MET A 77 -1.25 8.92 6.25
N ALA A 78 -0.23 9.54 6.85
CA ALA A 78 0.88 10.11 6.09
C ALA A 78 1.61 8.98 5.31
N PRO A 79 1.99 9.20 4.03
CA PRO A 79 2.64 8.18 3.20
C PRO A 79 3.91 7.60 3.83
N LEU A 80 4.70 8.47 4.49
CA LEU A 80 5.91 8.06 5.19
C LEU A 80 5.61 7.06 6.33
N ARG A 81 4.57 7.30 7.12
CA ARG A 81 4.13 6.40 8.20
C ARG A 81 3.63 5.08 7.65
N TYR A 82 2.90 5.13 6.53
CA TYR A 82 2.41 3.95 5.83
C TYR A 82 3.58 3.07 5.34
N HIS A 83 4.57 3.66 4.66
CA HIS A 83 5.72 2.90 4.16
C HIS A 83 6.56 2.30 5.30
N GLN A 84 6.71 3.00 6.43
CA GLN A 84 7.39 2.44 7.61
C GLN A 84 6.65 1.23 8.21
N LEU A 85 5.31 1.29 8.31
CA LEU A 85 4.50 0.17 8.78
C LEU A 85 4.54 -1.00 7.78
N LEU A 86 4.43 -0.70 6.49
CA LEU A 86 4.51 -1.69 5.43
C LEU A 86 5.86 -2.41 5.43
N ASN A 87 6.97 -1.67 5.58
CA ASN A 87 8.32 -2.25 5.63
C ASN A 87 8.51 -3.22 6.80
N ARG A 88 7.92 -2.93 7.96
CA ARG A 88 7.92 -3.86 9.10
C ARG A 88 7.06 -5.08 8.80
N LEU A 89 5.84 -4.85 8.30
CA LEU A 89 4.90 -5.90 7.99
C LEU A 89 5.45 -6.92 6.98
N ILE A 90 6.02 -6.48 5.85
CA ILE A 90 6.56 -7.38 4.81
C ILE A 90 7.83 -8.14 5.25
N SER A 91 8.40 -7.78 6.40
CA SER A 91 9.54 -8.45 7.02
C SER A 91 9.12 -9.41 8.14
N SER A 92 7.82 -9.53 8.41
CA SER A 92 7.29 -10.36 9.49
C SER A 92 6.66 -11.66 8.96
N PRO A 93 6.77 -12.77 9.72
CA PRO A 93 6.30 -14.09 9.29
C PRO A 93 4.77 -14.15 9.13
N GLY A 94 4.02 -13.35 9.89
CA GLY A 94 2.56 -13.27 9.76
C GLY A 94 2.13 -12.76 8.39
N ALA A 95 2.86 -11.80 7.79
CA ALA A 95 2.54 -11.31 6.46
C ALA A 95 2.82 -12.37 5.38
N GLU A 96 3.93 -13.10 5.49
CA GLU A 96 4.27 -14.19 4.57
C GLU A 96 3.25 -15.33 4.63
N ALA A 97 2.74 -15.66 5.81
CA ALA A 97 1.71 -16.68 5.97
C ALA A 97 0.38 -16.28 5.30
N ALA A 98 0.07 -14.98 5.24
CA ALA A 98 -1.18 -14.48 4.66
C ALA A 98 -1.14 -14.31 3.13
N ASP A 99 -0.05 -13.77 2.58
CA ASP A 99 0.09 -13.57 1.13
C ASP A 99 1.58 -13.61 0.71
N PRO A 100 2.18 -14.82 0.61
CA PRO A 100 3.62 -14.95 0.39
C PRO A 100 4.05 -14.34 -0.95
N VAL A 101 3.24 -14.48 -1.99
CA VAL A 101 3.54 -13.97 -3.34
C VAL A 101 3.62 -12.44 -3.35
N THR A 102 2.63 -11.74 -2.77
CA THR A 102 2.66 -10.28 -2.70
C THR A 102 3.80 -9.80 -1.82
N VAL A 103 4.02 -10.45 -0.68
CA VAL A 103 5.09 -10.11 0.25
C VAL A 103 6.47 -10.25 -0.41
N HIS A 104 6.78 -11.37 -1.07
CA HIS A 104 8.05 -11.56 -1.78
C HIS A 104 8.24 -10.54 -2.90
N ARG A 105 7.18 -10.22 -3.64
CA ARG A 105 7.24 -9.19 -4.69
C ARG A 105 7.53 -7.81 -4.11
N LEU A 106 6.89 -7.43 -3.01
CA LEU A 106 7.14 -6.16 -2.32
C LEU A 106 8.55 -6.10 -1.73
N GLN A 107 9.04 -7.19 -1.14
CA GLN A 107 10.41 -7.29 -0.63
C GLN A 107 11.43 -7.08 -1.75
N ARG A 108 11.22 -7.67 -2.93
CA ARG A 108 12.08 -7.48 -4.12
C ARG A 108 12.06 -6.03 -4.63
N LEU A 109 10.88 -5.39 -4.65
CA LEU A 109 10.75 -3.99 -5.05
C LEU A 109 11.44 -3.04 -4.07
N ARG A 110 11.44 -3.35 -2.76
CA ARG A 110 12.19 -2.60 -1.74
C ARG A 110 13.70 -2.74 -1.93
N ASP A 111 14.17 -3.97 -2.12
CA ASP A 111 15.60 -4.30 -2.26
C ASP A 111 16.22 -3.69 -3.53
N GLY A 112 15.48 -3.68 -4.64
CA GLY A 112 15.93 -3.03 -5.88
C GLY A 112 15.89 -1.49 -5.87
N ALA A 113 15.42 -0.87 -4.78
CA ALA A 113 15.38 0.58 -4.60
C ALA A 113 16.50 1.09 -3.65
N GLY A 114 17.43 0.22 -3.25
CA GLY A 114 18.59 0.52 -2.41
C GLY A 114 19.83 0.93 -3.20
#